data_AF-A0ABD6RG91-F1
#
_entry.id   AF-A0ABD6RG91-F1
#
_cell.length_a   1.000
_cell.length_b   1.000
_cell.length_c   1.000
_cell.angle_alpha   90.00
_cell.angle_beta   90.00
_cell.angle_gamma   90.00
#
_symmetry.space_group_name_H-M   'P 1'
#
loop_
_entity.id
_entity.type
_entity.pdbx_description
1 polymer ?
#
loop_
_entity_poly.entity_id
_entity_poly.type
_entity_poly.pdbx_seq_one_letter_code
_entity_poly.pdbx_strand_id
1 'polypeptide(L)'
;MTSKNDTKENVNPEKATATSSNGGQAVKEDNTNKTGASKIASEKEQKDQLIEANKNNKENMKEVNHKDTNSNDTDGQMKPEKPEKPEKPEKPNPINQAIEQIETYLNPESLNYENALLLANQWIDVAKDQPKEKLNQQFSIAVDGLRGQMKDPELSVEDALKKANLLASTARVEQSVRDEANKMLMPLMFERKANEAANKGEYYTAVLNIANAIRTNHPLERSREEMVNYANKLWEKTEVEWEQINGTPDWQEKAEKTVLPSYTLLAQLKDIDKTIEKIVGMSVIDNASKKMEGIQLIEVANTKANQNGKLYEALHYYGQASYRGVNDKKGFSDVANRVLKEGGKIEKSNYLSALEIYQILYKTPGIEMTGVKDKAKVAIEYLSTFDAANKKATRINTIEDLASVVELTHQAMNLGYQQAPAKEFMKVVSEKMLQTGKGYLDKNDNNNAYKCFEFLTRPQYATTIDGELRQKAMENLEKVKAMDAQK
;
A
#
# COMPACT_ATOMS: atom_id res chain seq x y z
N MET A 1 -43.90 32.02 -10.22
CA MET A 1 -44.07 30.83 -11.07
C MET A 1 -42.72 30.46 -11.67
N THR A 2 -42.31 29.23 -11.41
CA THR A 2 -41.00 28.63 -11.72
C THR A 2 -40.90 28.20 -13.18
N SER A 3 -39.75 28.44 -13.82
CA SER A 3 -39.36 27.76 -15.06
C SER A 3 -38.08 26.96 -14.80
N LYS A 4 -38.20 25.63 -14.96
CA LYS A 4 -37.09 24.67 -15.09
C LYS A 4 -37.00 24.33 -16.57
N ASN A 5 -35.80 24.29 -17.13
CA ASN A 5 -35.55 23.54 -18.35
C ASN A 5 -34.20 22.82 -18.22
N ASP A 6 -34.29 21.49 -18.18
CA ASP A 6 -33.19 20.55 -18.32
C ASP A 6 -32.82 20.44 -19.80
N THR A 7 -31.53 20.41 -20.13
CA THR A 7 -31.04 19.99 -21.45
C THR A 7 -30.01 18.88 -21.25
N LYS A 8 -30.37 17.67 -21.69
CA LYS A 8 -29.50 16.51 -21.85
C LYS A 8 -28.66 16.70 -23.11
N GLU A 9 -27.35 16.69 -22.98
CA GLU A 9 -26.42 16.64 -24.10
C GLU A 9 -25.92 15.20 -24.28
N ASN A 10 -26.01 14.72 -25.51
CA ASN A 10 -25.72 13.37 -25.96
C ASN A 10 -24.42 13.44 -26.77
N VAL A 11 -23.34 12.78 -26.34
CA VAL A 11 -22.10 12.69 -27.12
C VAL A 11 -21.73 11.21 -27.27
N ASN A 12 -21.81 10.74 -28.51
CA ASN A 12 -21.41 9.42 -28.99
C ASN A 12 -19.89 9.42 -29.28
N PRO A 13 -19.16 8.30 -29.09
CA PRO A 13 -17.70 8.28 -29.20
C PRO A 13 -17.22 8.14 -30.65
N GLU A 14 -16.22 8.95 -31.02
CA GLU A 14 -15.58 8.92 -32.33
C GLU A 14 -14.54 7.80 -32.47
N LYS A 15 -14.47 7.33 -33.72
CA LYS A 15 -13.76 6.18 -34.27
C LYS A 15 -12.25 6.42 -34.34
N ALA A 16 -11.45 5.45 -33.88
CA ALA A 16 -10.01 5.43 -34.10
C ALA A 16 -9.69 5.17 -35.59
N THR A 17 -8.94 6.08 -36.21
CA THR A 17 -8.29 5.89 -37.51
C THR A 17 -6.82 5.55 -37.30
N ALA A 18 -6.40 4.46 -37.93
CA ALA A 18 -5.02 4.03 -38.05
C ALA A 18 -4.30 4.84 -39.14
N THR A 19 -3.09 5.29 -38.84
CA THR A 19 -2.11 5.69 -39.86
C THR A 19 -0.71 5.27 -39.42
N SER A 20 0.00 4.62 -40.34
CA SER A 20 1.31 3.99 -40.17
C SER A 20 2.46 4.89 -40.65
N SER A 21 3.67 4.52 -40.20
CA SER A 21 5.00 4.82 -40.77
C SER A 21 5.55 6.23 -40.47
N ASN A 22 6.81 6.46 -40.05
CA ASN A 22 8.04 5.68 -40.21
C ASN A 22 9.16 6.20 -39.26
N GLY A 23 10.13 5.33 -38.91
CA GLY A 23 11.53 5.71 -38.67
C GLY A 23 11.99 6.04 -37.24
N GLY A 24 12.30 5.02 -36.43
CA GLY A 24 12.98 5.15 -35.13
C GLY A 24 14.09 4.12 -34.98
N GLN A 25 15.32 4.63 -34.97
CA GLN A 25 16.62 3.95 -34.99
C GLN A 25 16.83 3.04 -33.75
N ALA A 26 17.16 1.77 -33.99
CA ALA A 26 17.47 0.80 -32.94
C ALA A 26 18.84 1.09 -32.32
N VAL A 27 18.86 1.48 -31.04
CA VAL A 27 20.05 1.46 -30.18
C VAL A 27 19.91 0.24 -29.26
N LYS A 28 20.85 -0.68 -29.41
CA LYS A 28 21.08 -1.77 -28.45
C LYS A 28 21.70 -1.14 -27.19
N GLU A 29 21.01 -1.20 -26.06
CA GLU A 29 21.64 -1.04 -24.75
C GLU A 29 21.70 -2.38 -24.05
N ASP A 30 22.94 -2.85 -23.89
CA ASP A 30 23.35 -3.88 -22.95
C ASP A 30 23.05 -3.41 -21.53
N ASN A 31 22.15 -4.10 -20.83
CA ASN A 31 22.03 -4.01 -19.37
C ASN A 31 22.66 -5.26 -18.74
N THR A 32 23.99 -5.30 -18.73
CA THR A 32 24.74 -6.08 -17.75
C THR A 32 24.91 -5.25 -16.49
N ASN A 33 24.01 -5.42 -15.52
CA ASN A 33 24.34 -5.15 -14.13
C ASN A 33 23.68 -6.16 -13.20
N LYS A 34 24.53 -7.14 -12.85
CA LYS A 34 24.53 -8.07 -11.70
C LYS A 34 23.51 -7.75 -10.59
N THR A 35 22.38 -8.43 -10.62
CA THR A 35 21.75 -8.94 -9.39
C THR A 35 22.52 -10.19 -8.97
N GLY A 36 23.18 -10.11 -7.82
CA GLY A 36 23.91 -11.21 -7.21
C GLY A 36 22.96 -12.36 -6.88
N ALA A 37 22.83 -13.29 -7.80
CA ALA A 37 22.36 -14.64 -7.52
C ALA A 37 23.35 -15.24 -6.52
N SER A 38 22.98 -15.26 -5.24
CA SER A 38 23.61 -16.16 -4.28
C SER A 38 23.35 -17.57 -4.78
N LYS A 39 24.38 -18.16 -5.39
CA LYS A 39 24.47 -19.59 -5.69
C LYS A 39 24.21 -20.34 -4.39
N ILE A 40 23.00 -20.84 -4.21
CA ILE A 40 22.75 -21.94 -3.28
C ILE A 40 23.51 -23.12 -3.87
N ALA A 41 24.56 -23.52 -3.17
CA ALA A 41 25.37 -24.68 -3.49
C ALA A 41 24.47 -25.89 -3.64
N SER A 42 24.75 -26.70 -4.67
CA SER A 42 24.08 -27.97 -4.93
C SER A 42 23.99 -28.83 -3.67
N GLU A 43 22.77 -28.99 -3.13
CA GLU A 43 22.45 -30.08 -2.21
C GLU A 43 22.46 -31.38 -3.01
N LYS A 44 23.64 -32.01 -3.08
CA LYS A 44 23.79 -33.42 -3.43
C LYS A 44 23.89 -34.32 -2.18
N GLU A 45 23.58 -33.78 -1.00
CA GLU A 45 23.64 -34.47 0.29
C GLU A 45 22.31 -34.34 1.03
N GLN A 46 21.25 -34.95 0.50
CA GLN A 46 20.02 -35.23 1.26
C GLN A 46 19.36 -36.56 0.86
N LYS A 47 20.15 -37.48 0.27
CA LYS A 47 19.71 -38.85 0.00
C LYS A 47 20.08 -39.86 1.07
N ASP A 48 20.88 -39.48 2.07
CA ASP A 48 21.46 -40.43 3.03
C ASP A 48 20.93 -40.33 4.48
N GLN A 49 19.88 -39.54 4.76
CA GLN A 49 19.26 -39.50 6.11
C GLN A 49 17.92 -40.26 6.23
N LEU A 50 17.50 -41.03 5.23
CA LEU A 50 16.28 -41.83 5.28
C LEU A 50 16.51 -43.35 5.36
N ILE A 51 17.75 -43.80 5.55
CA ILE A 51 18.10 -45.24 5.63
C ILE A 51 18.44 -45.71 7.07
N GLU A 52 18.52 -44.82 8.05
CA GLU A 52 18.96 -45.18 9.41
C GLU A 52 17.85 -45.29 10.46
N ALA A 53 16.61 -45.58 10.05
CA ALA A 53 15.49 -45.85 10.97
C ALA A 53 15.06 -47.33 11.05
N ASN A 54 15.69 -48.25 10.30
CA ASN A 54 15.27 -49.66 10.22
C ASN A 54 16.32 -50.69 10.70
N LYS A 55 17.24 -50.31 11.61
CA LYS A 55 18.26 -51.25 12.13
C LYS A 55 18.39 -51.42 13.64
N ASN A 56 17.50 -50.85 14.45
CA ASN A 56 17.48 -51.14 15.89
C ASN A 56 16.13 -51.73 16.32
N ASN A 57 15.99 -53.04 16.15
CA ASN A 57 15.15 -53.88 17.00
C ASN A 57 15.64 -55.34 16.94
N LYS A 58 16.83 -55.55 17.48
CA LYS A 58 17.29 -56.85 17.95
C LYS A 58 17.82 -56.63 19.36
N GLU A 59 17.01 -57.02 20.34
CA GLU A 59 17.34 -57.45 21.70
C GLU A 59 16.25 -57.01 22.69
N ASN A 60 15.38 -57.97 23.05
CA ASN A 60 14.98 -58.24 24.44
C ASN A 60 13.94 -59.37 24.46
N MET A 61 14.40 -60.61 24.33
CA MET A 61 13.69 -61.75 24.93
C MET A 61 14.30 -61.97 26.30
N LYS A 62 13.58 -61.54 27.34
CA LYS A 62 13.85 -61.97 28.71
C LYS A 62 13.44 -63.44 28.83
N GLU A 63 14.45 -64.26 29.10
CA GLU A 63 14.36 -65.59 29.70
C GLU A 63 13.47 -65.54 30.96
N VAL A 64 12.47 -66.41 31.02
CA VAL A 64 11.79 -66.77 32.28
C VAL A 64 11.93 -68.28 32.45
N ASN A 65 12.81 -68.64 33.37
CA ASN A 65 12.97 -69.99 33.92
C ASN A 65 11.71 -70.43 34.64
N HIS A 66 11.22 -71.64 34.35
CA HIS A 66 10.44 -72.41 35.30
C HIS A 66 11.08 -73.79 35.52
N LYS A 67 11.31 -74.06 36.81
CA LYS A 67 11.98 -75.22 37.41
C LYS A 67 11.28 -76.55 37.12
N ASP A 68 12.11 -77.55 36.86
CA ASP A 68 11.83 -78.96 37.10
C ASP A 68 11.55 -79.23 38.58
N THR A 69 10.55 -80.07 38.86
CA THR A 69 10.52 -80.93 40.06
C THR A 69 9.84 -82.25 39.70
N ASN A 70 10.61 -83.34 39.80
CA ASN A 70 10.17 -84.73 39.71
C ASN A 70 9.28 -85.11 40.91
N SER A 71 8.29 -85.98 40.68
CA SER A 71 7.90 -87.04 41.61
C SER A 71 7.27 -88.20 40.85
N ASN A 72 7.74 -89.42 41.14
CA ASN A 72 7.28 -90.70 40.63
C ASN A 72 6.21 -91.35 41.53
N ASP A 73 5.65 -92.45 41.00
CA ASP A 73 4.93 -93.58 41.65
C ASP A 73 3.39 -93.45 41.78
N THR A 74 2.56 -94.44 41.44
CA THR A 74 2.69 -95.77 40.79
C THR A 74 1.31 -96.24 40.29
N ASP A 75 1.34 -97.03 39.21
CA ASP A 75 0.51 -98.21 38.84
C ASP A 75 -1.03 -98.26 38.92
N GLY A 76 -1.65 -98.77 37.83
CA GLY A 76 -3.02 -99.31 37.85
C GLY A 76 -3.82 -99.24 36.54
N GLN A 77 -3.54 -100.14 35.60
CA GLN A 77 -4.42 -100.75 34.56
C GLN A 77 -5.72 -100.03 34.10
N MET A 78 -5.80 -99.72 32.79
CA MET A 78 -6.71 -100.35 31.78
C MET A 78 -6.82 -99.44 30.52
N LYS A 79 -6.47 -99.99 29.35
CA LYS A 79 -6.91 -99.54 28.02
C LYS A 79 -8.40 -99.88 27.84
N PRO A 80 -9.16 -99.34 26.87
CA PRO A 80 -8.77 -98.46 25.74
C PRO A 80 -9.72 -97.28 25.47
N GLU A 81 -9.26 -96.25 24.75
CA GLU A 81 -9.99 -95.62 23.64
C GLU A 81 -9.07 -94.61 22.93
N LYS A 82 -9.10 -94.56 21.59
CA LYS A 82 -8.37 -93.58 20.78
C LYS A 82 -9.00 -92.20 21.01
N PRO A 83 -8.28 -91.19 21.50
CA PRO A 83 -8.70 -89.82 21.30
C PRO A 83 -8.30 -89.42 19.88
N GLU A 84 -9.26 -88.90 19.12
CA GLU A 84 -9.00 -88.14 17.91
C GLU A 84 -7.91 -87.09 18.20
N LYS A 85 -7.01 -86.90 17.23
CA LYS A 85 -6.06 -85.78 17.28
C LYS A 85 -6.87 -84.49 17.53
N PRO A 86 -6.57 -83.70 18.57
CA PRO A 86 -7.00 -82.32 18.55
C PRO A 86 -6.31 -81.69 17.34
N GLU A 87 -7.10 -81.20 16.39
CA GLU A 87 -6.62 -80.29 15.36
C GLU A 87 -5.86 -79.18 16.08
N LYS A 88 -4.58 -79.00 15.71
CA LYS A 88 -3.86 -77.79 16.09
C LYS A 88 -4.71 -76.62 15.63
N PRO A 89 -4.98 -75.59 16.45
CA PRO A 89 -5.56 -74.36 15.93
C PRO A 89 -4.64 -73.92 14.79
N GLU A 90 -5.18 -73.86 13.57
CA GLU A 90 -4.48 -73.31 12.43
C GLU A 90 -3.96 -71.94 12.87
N LYS A 91 -2.64 -71.71 12.75
CA LYS A 91 -2.11 -70.36 12.98
C LYS A 91 -2.90 -69.43 12.06
N PRO A 92 -3.48 -68.33 12.58
CA PRO A 92 -4.27 -67.44 11.75
C PRO A 92 -3.44 -67.02 10.55
N ASN A 93 -4.02 -67.13 9.35
CA ASN A 93 -3.35 -66.69 8.14
C ASN A 93 -2.97 -65.21 8.31
N PRO A 94 -1.68 -64.84 8.23
CA PRO A 94 -1.23 -63.44 8.41
C PRO A 94 -1.97 -62.45 7.49
N ILE A 95 -2.41 -62.90 6.32
CA ILE A 95 -3.20 -62.09 5.38
C ILE A 95 -4.60 -61.81 5.95
N ASN A 96 -5.25 -62.79 6.58
CA ASN A 96 -6.57 -62.60 7.19
C ASN A 96 -6.48 -61.67 8.41
N GLN A 97 -5.42 -61.78 9.21
CA GLN A 97 -5.15 -60.84 10.30
C GLN A 97 -4.94 -59.41 9.78
N ALA A 98 -4.20 -59.26 8.68
CA ALA A 98 -4.02 -57.95 8.04
C ALA A 98 -5.35 -57.37 7.56
N ILE A 99 -6.20 -58.19 6.94
CA ILE A 99 -7.55 -57.78 6.50
C ILE A 99 -8.41 -57.30 7.68
N GLU A 100 -8.48 -58.07 8.77
CA GLU A 100 -9.24 -57.71 9.98
C GLU A 100 -8.71 -56.43 10.64
N GLN A 101 -7.39 -56.25 10.64
CA GLN A 101 -6.75 -55.05 11.15
C GLN A 101 -7.06 -53.83 10.28
N ILE A 102 -7.09 -54.00 8.95
CA ILE A 102 -7.51 -52.93 8.03
C ILE A 102 -8.99 -52.59 8.24
N GLU A 103 -9.87 -53.56 8.48
CA GLU A 103 -11.28 -53.29 8.81
C GLU A 103 -11.42 -52.45 10.07
N THR A 104 -10.57 -52.71 11.08
CA THR A 104 -10.52 -51.90 12.30
C THR A 104 -10.07 -50.47 12.00
N TYR A 105 -9.08 -50.27 11.11
CA TYR A 105 -8.66 -48.93 10.68
C TYR A 105 -9.67 -48.21 9.78
N LEU A 106 -10.56 -48.93 9.10
CA LEU A 106 -11.60 -48.37 8.24
C LEU A 106 -12.95 -48.20 8.96
N ASN A 107 -13.03 -48.57 10.24
CA ASN A 107 -14.20 -48.32 11.07
C ASN A 107 -14.38 -46.80 11.30
N PRO A 108 -15.59 -46.23 11.09
CA PRO A 108 -15.88 -44.81 11.34
C PRO A 108 -15.40 -44.25 12.69
N GLU A 109 -15.42 -45.06 13.75
CA GLU A 109 -15.01 -44.65 15.10
C GLU A 109 -13.48 -44.60 15.30
N SER A 110 -12.70 -45.19 14.39
CA SER A 110 -11.25 -45.33 14.48
C SER A 110 -10.56 -45.17 13.12
N LEU A 111 -11.07 -44.26 12.28
CA LEU A 111 -10.59 -44.04 10.93
C LEU A 111 -9.09 -43.71 10.89
N ASN A 112 -8.32 -44.58 10.23
CA ASN A 112 -6.90 -44.41 9.97
C ASN A 112 -6.55 -44.93 8.57
N TYR A 113 -6.88 -44.10 7.57
CA TYR A 113 -6.61 -44.44 6.18
C TYR A 113 -5.12 -44.57 5.85
N GLU A 114 -4.23 -43.89 6.59
CA GLU A 114 -2.77 -43.99 6.39
C GLU A 114 -2.28 -45.42 6.70
N ASN A 115 -2.64 -45.94 7.87
CA ASN A 115 -2.28 -47.30 8.27
C ASN A 115 -2.99 -48.36 7.43
N ALA A 116 -4.26 -48.12 7.08
CA ALA A 116 -5.01 -49.00 6.17
C ALA A 116 -4.34 -49.11 4.80
N LEU A 117 -3.92 -47.98 4.21
CA LEU A 117 -3.24 -47.97 2.91
C LEU A 117 -1.90 -48.71 2.97
N LEU A 118 -1.06 -48.40 3.96
CA LEU A 118 0.26 -48.99 4.12
C LEU A 118 0.17 -50.51 4.29
N LEU A 119 -0.75 -50.97 5.16
CA LEU A 119 -0.94 -52.39 5.45
C LEU A 119 -1.54 -53.12 4.24
N ALA A 120 -2.53 -52.55 3.55
CA ALA A 120 -3.08 -53.14 2.33
C ALA A 120 -2.00 -53.25 1.24
N ASN A 121 -1.24 -52.19 1.01
CA ASN A 121 -0.18 -52.17 -0.01
C ASN A 121 0.92 -53.22 0.25
N GLN A 122 1.21 -53.52 1.52
CA GLN A 122 2.18 -54.54 1.92
C GLN A 122 1.73 -55.97 1.56
N TRP A 123 0.44 -56.29 1.68
CA TRP A 123 -0.06 -57.66 1.57
C TRP A 123 -0.70 -58.01 0.22
N ILE A 124 -1.09 -57.04 -0.61
CA ILE A 124 -1.80 -57.28 -1.89
C ILE A 124 -1.03 -58.19 -2.86
N ASP A 125 0.29 -58.04 -2.95
CA ASP A 125 1.10 -58.81 -3.92
C ASP A 125 1.26 -60.28 -3.52
N VAL A 126 1.23 -60.56 -2.22
CA VAL A 126 1.38 -61.92 -1.68
C VAL A 126 0.04 -62.64 -1.50
N ALA A 127 -1.08 -61.91 -1.48
CA ALA A 127 -2.42 -62.46 -1.43
C ALA A 127 -2.87 -63.06 -2.76
N LYS A 128 -3.79 -64.03 -2.70
CA LYS A 128 -4.43 -64.67 -3.86
C LYS A 128 -5.95 -64.66 -3.68
N ASP A 129 -6.67 -64.84 -4.78
CA ASP A 129 -8.13 -65.06 -4.79
C ASP A 129 -8.91 -63.99 -3.99
N GLN A 130 -9.87 -64.43 -3.16
CA GLN A 130 -10.74 -63.54 -2.37
C GLN A 130 -9.99 -62.59 -1.43
N PRO A 131 -8.97 -63.01 -0.66
CA PRO A 131 -8.16 -62.09 0.14
C PRO A 131 -7.51 -60.96 -0.67
N LYS A 132 -7.05 -61.25 -1.90
CA LYS A 132 -6.47 -60.22 -2.77
C LYS A 132 -7.51 -59.20 -3.22
N GLU A 133 -8.70 -59.66 -3.59
CA GLU A 133 -9.81 -58.79 -4.00
C GLU A 133 -10.25 -57.88 -2.85
N LYS A 134 -10.36 -58.44 -1.63
CA LYS A 134 -10.69 -57.68 -0.42
C LYS A 134 -9.63 -56.64 -0.07
N LEU A 135 -8.35 -57.00 -0.14
CA LEU A 135 -7.25 -56.04 0.09
C LEU A 135 -7.21 -54.93 -0.97
N ASN A 136 -7.52 -55.24 -2.25
CA ASN A 136 -7.62 -54.22 -3.29
C ASN A 136 -8.78 -53.25 -3.00
N GLN A 137 -9.95 -53.74 -2.57
CA GLN A 137 -11.07 -52.88 -2.19
C GLN A 137 -10.72 -51.99 -0.99
N GLN A 138 -10.13 -52.57 0.05
CA GLN A 138 -9.69 -51.82 1.22
C GLN A 138 -8.62 -50.78 0.88
N PHE A 139 -7.70 -51.10 -0.04
CA PHE A 139 -6.71 -50.16 -0.57
C PHE A 139 -7.40 -49.00 -1.29
N SER A 140 -8.35 -49.25 -2.18
CA SER A 140 -9.11 -48.20 -2.87
C SER A 140 -9.87 -47.30 -1.89
N ILE A 141 -10.52 -47.87 -0.88
CA ILE A 141 -11.20 -47.10 0.18
C ILE A 141 -10.22 -46.19 0.93
N ALA A 142 -9.03 -46.71 1.27
CA ALA A 142 -8.00 -45.93 1.94
C ALA A 142 -7.45 -44.80 1.04
N VAL A 143 -7.25 -45.07 -0.25
CA VAL A 143 -6.83 -44.06 -1.23
C VAL A 143 -7.87 -42.93 -1.32
N ASP A 144 -9.15 -43.25 -1.48
CA ASP A 144 -10.21 -42.26 -1.58
C ASP A 144 -10.40 -41.46 -0.28
N GLY A 145 -10.30 -42.14 0.86
CA GLY A 145 -10.32 -41.49 2.18
C GLY A 145 -9.19 -40.48 2.37
N LEU A 146 -7.95 -40.87 2.07
CA LEU A 146 -6.80 -39.97 2.12
C LEU A 146 -6.93 -38.82 1.12
N ARG A 147 -7.47 -39.10 -0.07
CA ARG A 147 -7.69 -38.10 -1.12
C ARG A 147 -8.72 -37.06 -0.71
N GLY A 148 -9.75 -37.46 0.03
CA GLY A 148 -10.70 -36.54 0.67
C GLY A 148 -10.05 -35.73 1.77
N GLN A 149 -9.36 -36.38 2.70
CA GLN A 149 -8.72 -35.72 3.85
C GLN A 149 -7.65 -34.69 3.46
N MET A 150 -6.84 -34.94 2.42
CA MET A 150 -5.84 -33.94 2.01
C MET A 150 -6.45 -32.63 1.45
N LYS A 151 -7.76 -32.64 1.13
CA LYS A 151 -8.52 -31.48 0.67
C LYS A 151 -9.40 -30.86 1.76
N ASP A 152 -9.39 -31.44 2.95
CA ASP A 152 -10.20 -30.97 4.06
C ASP A 152 -9.62 -29.63 4.57
N PRO A 153 -10.38 -28.52 4.54
CA PRO A 153 -9.89 -27.24 5.04
C PRO A 153 -9.52 -27.28 6.53
N GLU A 154 -10.18 -28.13 7.33
CA GLU A 154 -9.96 -28.24 8.78
C GLU A 154 -8.71 -29.06 9.14
N LEU A 155 -8.15 -29.80 8.18
CA LEU A 155 -6.98 -30.62 8.41
C LEU A 155 -5.71 -29.75 8.53
N SER A 156 -4.84 -30.05 9.49
CA SER A 156 -3.57 -29.34 9.61
C SER A 156 -2.73 -29.44 8.33
N VAL A 157 -1.95 -28.40 8.03
CA VAL A 157 -1.07 -28.36 6.85
C VAL A 157 -0.07 -29.52 6.85
N GLU A 158 0.47 -29.87 8.02
CA GLU A 158 1.42 -30.97 8.17
C GLU A 158 0.76 -32.32 7.88
N ASP A 159 -0.45 -32.54 8.39
CA ASP A 159 -1.19 -33.77 8.12
C ASP A 159 -1.62 -33.88 6.66
N ALA A 160 -2.03 -32.76 6.04
CA ALA A 160 -2.36 -32.72 4.63
C ALA A 160 -1.13 -33.03 3.76
N LEU A 161 0.03 -32.45 4.10
CA LEU A 161 1.29 -32.69 3.41
C LEU A 161 1.75 -34.15 3.56
N LYS A 162 1.61 -34.74 4.75
CA LYS A 162 1.91 -36.15 5.00
C LYS A 162 1.05 -37.07 4.13
N LYS A 163 -0.26 -36.81 4.06
CA LYS A 163 -1.20 -37.60 3.24
C LYS A 163 -0.95 -37.44 1.75
N ALA A 164 -0.70 -36.23 1.27
CA ALA A 164 -0.33 -35.98 -0.12
C ALA A 164 0.97 -36.71 -0.50
N ASN A 165 2.00 -36.68 0.35
CA ASN A 165 3.24 -37.43 0.13
C ASN A 165 3.02 -38.94 0.09
N LEU A 166 2.20 -39.48 1.00
CA LEU A 166 1.88 -40.90 1.02
C LEU A 166 1.18 -41.35 -0.27
N LEU A 167 0.18 -40.58 -0.73
CA LEU A 167 -0.51 -40.87 -2.00
C LEU A 167 0.44 -40.76 -3.19
N ALA A 168 1.24 -39.69 -3.27
CA ALA A 168 2.17 -39.45 -4.37
C ALA A 168 3.27 -40.52 -4.50
N SER A 169 3.77 -41.04 -3.37
CA SER A 169 4.88 -42.01 -3.34
C SER A 169 4.44 -43.49 -3.44
N THR A 170 3.16 -43.79 -3.25
CA THR A 170 2.66 -45.18 -3.29
C THR A 170 2.43 -45.64 -4.74
N ALA A 171 3.29 -46.50 -5.27
CA ALA A 171 3.29 -46.89 -6.69
C ALA A 171 1.97 -47.52 -7.21
N ARG A 172 1.22 -48.22 -6.34
CA ARG A 172 -0.06 -48.86 -6.68
C ARG A 172 -1.22 -47.85 -6.81
N VAL A 173 -1.08 -46.64 -6.27
CA VAL A 173 -2.08 -45.59 -6.40
C VAL A 173 -2.20 -45.18 -7.88
N GLU A 174 -3.44 -45.02 -8.35
CA GLU A 174 -3.72 -44.61 -9.72
C GLU A 174 -2.95 -43.34 -10.10
N GLN A 175 -2.46 -43.27 -11.35
CA GLN A 175 -1.64 -42.14 -11.80
C GLN A 175 -2.38 -40.80 -11.64
N SER A 176 -3.69 -40.77 -11.91
CA SER A 176 -4.55 -39.59 -11.74
C SER A 176 -4.54 -39.04 -10.31
N VAL A 177 -4.60 -39.93 -9.31
CA VAL A 177 -4.57 -39.57 -7.88
C VAL A 177 -3.17 -39.16 -7.46
N ARG A 178 -2.13 -39.83 -7.96
CA ARG A 178 -0.73 -39.42 -7.73
C ARG A 178 -0.43 -38.04 -8.31
N ASP A 179 -0.90 -37.75 -9.52
CA ASP A 179 -0.74 -36.45 -10.17
C ASP A 179 -1.45 -35.35 -9.39
N GLU A 180 -2.64 -35.63 -8.85
CA GLU A 180 -3.35 -34.71 -7.96
C GLU A 180 -2.59 -34.45 -6.66
N ALA A 181 -2.11 -35.50 -5.99
CA ALA A 181 -1.33 -35.37 -4.77
C ALA A 181 -0.02 -34.58 -5.02
N ASN A 182 0.69 -34.88 -6.11
CA ASN A 182 1.90 -34.15 -6.52
C ASN A 182 1.65 -32.66 -6.75
N LYS A 183 0.48 -32.28 -7.29
CA LYS A 183 0.10 -30.87 -7.45
C LYS A 183 -0.11 -30.15 -6.12
N MET A 184 -0.50 -30.87 -5.07
CA MET A 184 -0.73 -30.30 -3.73
C MET A 184 0.54 -30.14 -2.89
N LEU A 185 1.59 -30.91 -3.16
CA LEU A 185 2.82 -30.88 -2.36
C LEU A 185 3.44 -29.49 -2.27
N MET A 186 3.65 -28.84 -3.42
CA MET A 186 4.29 -27.51 -3.46
C MET A 186 3.48 -26.43 -2.74
N PRO A 187 2.16 -26.26 -3.02
CA PRO A 187 1.32 -25.33 -2.27
C PRO A 187 1.34 -25.57 -0.75
N LEU A 188 1.20 -26.82 -0.30
CA LEU A 188 1.20 -27.17 1.13
C LEU A 188 2.56 -26.94 1.79
N MET A 189 3.66 -27.18 1.07
CA MET A 189 5.01 -26.88 1.57
C MET A 189 5.21 -25.37 1.76
N PHE A 190 4.69 -24.54 0.86
CA PHE A 190 4.75 -23.08 1.02
C PHE A 190 3.87 -22.60 2.16
N GLU A 191 2.65 -23.14 2.30
CA GLU A 191 1.75 -22.85 3.43
C GLU A 191 2.43 -23.20 4.77
N ARG A 192 3.05 -24.37 4.87
CA ARG A 192 3.82 -24.77 6.07
C ARG A 192 4.93 -23.78 6.40
N LYS A 193 5.74 -23.41 5.40
CA LYS A 193 6.83 -22.42 5.56
C LYS A 193 6.28 -21.04 5.96
N ALA A 194 5.11 -20.65 5.48
CA ALA A 194 4.46 -19.42 5.88
C ALA A 194 4.08 -19.46 7.37
N ASN A 195 3.49 -20.57 7.83
CA ASN A 195 3.08 -20.77 9.21
C ASN A 195 4.27 -20.81 10.17
N GLU A 196 5.36 -21.50 9.78
CA GLU A 196 6.62 -21.50 10.51
C GLU A 196 7.22 -20.09 10.66
N ALA A 197 7.20 -19.29 9.59
CA ALA A 197 7.70 -17.92 9.61
C ALA A 197 6.80 -16.99 10.46
N ALA A 198 5.48 -17.12 10.34
CA ALA A 198 4.53 -16.34 11.12
C ALA A 198 4.67 -16.61 12.63
N ASN A 199 4.89 -17.87 13.02
CA ASN A 199 5.15 -18.25 14.41
C ASN A 199 6.44 -17.65 14.98
N LYS A 200 7.40 -17.29 14.14
CA LYS A 200 8.63 -16.57 14.51
C LYS A 200 8.49 -15.05 14.45
N GLY A 201 7.32 -14.52 14.05
CA GLY A 201 7.12 -13.09 13.82
C GLY A 201 7.79 -12.55 12.55
N GLU A 202 8.21 -13.42 11.63
CA GLU A 202 8.86 -13.10 10.35
C GLU A 202 7.79 -12.87 9.25
N TYR A 203 6.92 -11.88 9.46
CA TYR A 203 5.73 -11.70 8.62
C TYR A 203 6.01 -11.40 7.15
N TYR A 204 7.15 -10.78 6.80
CA TYR A 204 7.55 -10.61 5.39
C TYR A 204 7.71 -11.97 4.71
N THR A 205 8.45 -12.88 5.35
CA THR A 205 8.67 -14.25 4.89
C THR A 205 7.37 -15.04 4.87
N ALA A 206 6.50 -14.85 5.86
CA ALA A 206 5.19 -15.50 5.90
C ALA A 206 4.31 -15.10 4.71
N VAL A 207 4.15 -13.80 4.47
CA VAL A 207 3.39 -13.24 3.33
C VAL A 207 3.99 -13.70 1.99
N LEU A 208 5.31 -13.70 1.86
CA LEU A 208 5.98 -14.17 0.64
C LEU A 208 5.71 -15.65 0.35
N ASN A 209 5.79 -16.50 1.38
CA ASN A 209 5.55 -17.94 1.23
C ASN A 209 4.08 -18.24 0.90
N ILE A 210 3.12 -17.63 1.62
CA ILE A 210 1.70 -17.87 1.33
C ILE A 210 1.28 -17.27 -0.03
N ALA A 211 1.91 -16.17 -0.46
CA ALA A 211 1.80 -15.66 -1.83
C ALA A 211 2.23 -16.70 -2.86
N ASN A 212 3.37 -17.36 -2.63
CA ASN A 212 3.86 -18.42 -3.51
C ASN A 212 2.97 -19.66 -3.48
N ALA A 213 2.40 -20.01 -2.32
CA ALA A 213 1.40 -21.07 -2.22
C ALA A 213 0.22 -20.81 -3.15
N ILE A 214 -0.37 -19.60 -3.09
CA ILE A 214 -1.49 -19.19 -3.93
C ILE A 214 -1.10 -19.18 -5.42
N ARG A 215 0.07 -18.65 -5.79
CA ARG A 215 0.58 -18.70 -7.18
C ARG A 215 0.71 -20.12 -7.72
N THR A 216 0.99 -21.09 -6.86
CA THR A 216 1.03 -22.51 -7.23
C THR A 216 -0.36 -23.17 -7.25
N ASN A 217 -1.43 -22.37 -7.31
CA ASN A 217 -2.84 -22.79 -7.30
C ASN A 217 -3.21 -23.56 -6.03
N HIS A 218 -2.92 -22.99 -4.86
CA HIS A 218 -3.36 -23.56 -3.59
C HIS A 218 -4.88 -23.78 -3.60
N PRO A 219 -5.37 -25.02 -3.43
CA PRO A 219 -6.78 -25.33 -3.66
C PRO A 219 -7.68 -24.94 -2.49
N LEU A 220 -7.10 -24.66 -1.31
CA LEU A 220 -7.85 -24.42 -0.07
C LEU A 220 -7.97 -22.93 0.25
N GLU A 221 -9.18 -22.52 0.62
CA GLU A 221 -9.51 -21.13 0.97
C GLU A 221 -8.75 -20.62 2.20
N ARG A 222 -8.43 -21.50 3.15
CA ARG A 222 -7.66 -21.14 4.36
C ARG A 222 -6.35 -20.40 4.06
N SER A 223 -5.70 -20.70 2.93
CA SER A 223 -4.47 -20.00 2.52
C SER A 223 -4.71 -18.52 2.20
N ARG A 224 -5.91 -18.16 1.73
CA ARG A 224 -6.32 -16.78 1.52
C ARG A 224 -6.63 -16.08 2.85
N GLU A 225 -7.22 -16.79 3.81
CA GLU A 225 -7.45 -16.26 5.16
C GLU A 225 -6.14 -16.02 5.91
N GLU A 226 -5.21 -16.98 5.86
CA GLU A 226 -3.85 -16.86 6.40
C GLU A 226 -3.09 -15.69 5.75
N MET A 227 -3.21 -15.54 4.42
CA MET A 227 -2.65 -14.39 3.70
C MET A 227 -3.12 -13.06 4.30
N VAL A 228 -4.43 -12.89 4.51
CA VAL A 228 -4.98 -11.65 5.07
C VAL A 228 -4.45 -11.40 6.49
N ASN A 229 -4.40 -12.43 7.33
CA ASN A 229 -3.86 -12.34 8.68
C ASN A 229 -2.37 -11.90 8.67
N TYR A 230 -1.54 -12.56 7.85
CA TYR A 230 -0.11 -12.25 7.76
C TYR A 230 0.14 -10.88 7.13
N ALA A 231 -0.64 -10.49 6.12
CA ALA A 231 -0.56 -9.17 5.49
C ALA A 231 -0.87 -8.04 6.48
N ASN A 232 -1.91 -8.20 7.31
CA ASN A 232 -2.26 -7.22 8.34
C ASN A 232 -1.13 -7.07 9.38
N LYS A 233 -0.58 -8.19 9.86
CA LYS A 233 0.54 -8.17 10.82
C LYS A 233 1.83 -7.60 10.22
N LEU A 234 2.11 -7.89 8.95
CA LEU A 234 3.22 -7.27 8.22
C LEU A 234 3.02 -5.75 8.12
N TRP A 235 1.82 -5.30 7.77
CA TRP A 235 1.48 -3.88 7.70
C TRP A 235 1.68 -3.17 9.03
N GLU A 236 1.12 -3.69 10.12
CA GLU A 236 1.27 -3.09 11.45
C GLU A 236 2.74 -2.96 11.85
N LYS A 237 3.53 -4.02 11.66
CA LYS A 237 4.97 -4.00 11.92
C LYS A 237 5.69 -2.96 11.06
N THR A 238 5.32 -2.88 9.77
CA THR A 238 5.93 -1.96 8.81
C THR A 238 5.60 -0.50 9.14
N GLU A 239 4.37 -0.17 9.54
CA GLU A 239 4.01 1.20 9.94
C GLU A 239 4.77 1.62 11.20
N VAL A 240 4.94 0.74 12.19
CA VAL A 240 5.74 1.03 13.39
C VAL A 240 7.20 1.33 13.03
N GLU A 241 7.79 0.53 12.12
CA GLU A 241 9.15 0.77 11.63
C GLU A 241 9.24 2.08 10.82
N TRP A 242 8.23 2.39 10.00
CA TRP A 242 8.16 3.63 9.24
C TRP A 242 8.10 4.85 10.15
N GLU A 243 7.29 4.84 11.20
CA GLU A 243 7.20 5.94 12.18
C GLU A 243 8.54 6.20 12.88
N GLN A 244 9.33 5.15 13.12
CA GLN A 244 10.66 5.27 13.73
C GLN A 244 11.72 5.81 12.77
N ILE A 245 11.57 5.54 11.47
CA ILE A 245 12.55 5.92 10.45
C ILE A 245 12.25 7.29 9.87
N ASN A 246 10.98 7.60 9.60
CA ASN A 246 10.58 8.79 8.87
C ASN A 246 11.10 10.09 9.54
N GLY A 247 11.72 10.95 8.74
CA GLY A 247 12.27 12.23 9.20
C GLY A 247 13.57 12.13 10.01
N THR A 248 14.10 10.92 10.26
CA THR A 248 15.44 10.74 10.83
C THR A 248 16.54 11.03 9.80
N PRO A 249 17.80 11.28 10.21
CA PRO A 249 18.92 11.24 9.28
C PRO A 249 18.98 9.89 8.54
N ASP A 250 19.27 9.95 7.25
CA ASP A 250 19.38 8.79 6.36
C ASP A 250 18.10 7.93 6.30
N TRP A 251 16.94 8.53 6.59
CA TRP A 251 15.67 7.81 6.59
C TRP A 251 15.35 7.16 5.24
N GLN A 252 15.81 7.75 4.13
CA GLN A 252 15.59 7.20 2.79
C GLN A 252 16.30 5.85 2.61
N GLU A 253 17.60 5.78 2.92
CA GLU A 253 18.36 4.54 2.84
C GLU A 253 17.80 3.47 3.79
N LYS A 254 17.42 3.89 5.01
CA LYS A 254 16.75 3.00 5.97
C LYS A 254 15.43 2.48 5.41
N ALA A 255 14.59 3.38 4.89
CA ALA A 255 13.27 3.03 4.39
C ALA A 255 13.35 2.09 3.18
N GLU A 256 14.30 2.32 2.26
CA GLU A 256 14.56 1.45 1.11
C GLU A 256 14.93 0.02 1.54
N LYS A 257 15.68 -0.12 2.63
CA LYS A 257 16.13 -1.43 3.14
C LYS A 257 15.11 -2.14 4.03
N THR A 258 14.31 -1.40 4.80
CA THR A 258 13.45 -1.99 5.85
C THR A 258 11.98 -2.04 5.46
N VAL A 259 11.37 -0.90 5.13
CA VAL A 259 9.90 -0.82 4.97
C VAL A 259 9.43 -0.90 3.52
N LEU A 260 10.21 -0.37 2.57
CA LEU A 260 9.84 -0.35 1.16
C LEU A 260 9.63 -1.77 0.58
N PRO A 261 10.45 -2.79 0.92
CA PRO A 261 10.19 -4.16 0.48
C PRO A 261 8.85 -4.69 0.97
N SER A 262 8.50 -4.42 2.24
CA SER A 262 7.25 -4.85 2.84
C SER A 262 6.03 -4.17 2.20
N TYR A 263 6.06 -2.85 2.00
CA TYR A 263 4.99 -2.15 1.28
C TYR A 263 4.85 -2.64 -0.16
N THR A 264 5.96 -2.91 -0.84
CA THR A 264 5.95 -3.43 -2.21
C THR A 264 5.31 -4.81 -2.27
N LEU A 265 5.70 -5.71 -1.36
CA LEU A 265 5.13 -7.05 -1.28
C LEU A 265 3.61 -6.98 -1.03
N LEU A 266 3.18 -6.15 -0.08
CA LEU A 266 1.76 -5.95 0.23
C LEU A 266 0.97 -5.38 -0.96
N ALA A 267 1.52 -4.38 -1.64
CA ALA A 267 0.89 -3.75 -2.81
C ALA A 267 0.70 -4.74 -3.98
N GLN A 268 1.60 -5.71 -4.13
CA GLN A 268 1.57 -6.72 -5.20
C GLN A 268 0.63 -7.89 -4.91
N LEU A 269 0.09 -8.04 -3.69
CA LEU A 269 -0.78 -9.16 -3.36
C LEU A 269 -2.04 -9.22 -4.23
N LYS A 270 -2.56 -8.08 -4.69
CA LYS A 270 -3.71 -8.01 -5.60
C LYS A 270 -3.47 -8.65 -6.97
N ASP A 271 -2.21 -8.65 -7.42
CA ASP A 271 -1.83 -9.19 -8.72
C ASP A 271 -1.70 -10.73 -8.66
N ILE A 272 -1.63 -11.30 -7.46
CA ILE A 272 -1.47 -12.74 -7.24
C ILE A 272 -2.80 -13.46 -7.39
N ASP A 273 -3.85 -12.95 -6.75
CA ASP A 273 -5.18 -13.53 -6.84
C ASP A 273 -6.23 -12.43 -6.61
N LYS A 274 -7.09 -12.22 -7.61
CA LYS A 274 -8.14 -11.18 -7.61
C LYS A 274 -9.23 -11.43 -6.57
N THR A 275 -9.33 -12.64 -6.04
CA THR A 275 -10.25 -12.94 -4.93
C THR A 275 -9.75 -12.31 -3.64
N ILE A 276 -8.44 -12.09 -3.50
CA ILE A 276 -7.86 -11.47 -2.30
C ILE A 276 -8.48 -10.09 -2.11
N GLU A 277 -8.57 -9.22 -3.14
CA GLU A 277 -9.23 -7.90 -3.05
C GLU A 277 -10.67 -7.91 -2.50
N LYS A 278 -11.37 -9.04 -2.64
CA LYS A 278 -12.77 -9.19 -2.20
C LYS A 278 -12.88 -9.61 -0.73
N ILE A 279 -11.77 -9.95 -0.08
CA ILE A 279 -11.75 -10.35 1.32
C ILE A 279 -11.83 -9.09 2.20
N VAL A 280 -12.75 -9.10 3.16
CA VAL A 280 -12.99 -8.01 4.10
C VAL A 280 -11.71 -7.71 4.89
N GLY A 281 -11.28 -6.43 4.94
CA GLY A 281 -10.12 -5.98 5.74
C GLY A 281 -8.93 -5.47 4.95
N MET A 282 -8.95 -5.53 3.62
CA MET A 282 -7.77 -5.26 2.77
C MET A 282 -7.49 -3.81 2.39
N SER A 283 -7.92 -2.87 3.22
CA SER A 283 -7.42 -1.48 3.14
C SER A 283 -5.89 -1.40 3.13
N VAL A 284 -5.21 -2.42 3.66
CA VAL A 284 -3.76 -2.58 3.67
C VAL A 284 -3.12 -2.56 2.28
N ILE A 285 -3.71 -3.16 1.23
CA ILE A 285 -3.09 -3.15 -0.11
C ILE A 285 -3.08 -1.74 -0.70
N ASP A 286 -4.22 -1.06 -0.64
CA ASP A 286 -4.35 0.31 -1.16
C ASP A 286 -3.47 1.27 -0.35
N ASN A 287 -3.42 1.10 0.97
CA ASN A 287 -2.59 1.91 1.83
C ASN A 287 -1.09 1.63 1.61
N ALA A 288 -0.68 0.37 1.43
CA ALA A 288 0.69 0.01 1.08
C ALA A 288 1.09 0.57 -0.29
N SER A 289 0.20 0.53 -1.28
CA SER A 289 0.43 1.13 -2.60
C SER A 289 0.67 2.63 -2.47
N LYS A 290 -0.18 3.34 -1.71
CA LYS A 290 -0.01 4.79 -1.44
C LYS A 290 1.31 5.08 -0.73
N LYS A 291 1.66 4.31 0.31
CA LYS A 291 2.92 4.48 1.06
C LYS A 291 4.14 4.26 0.18
N MET A 292 4.15 3.17 -0.60
CA MET A 292 5.22 2.88 -1.55
C MET A 292 5.43 4.03 -2.54
N GLU A 293 4.35 4.47 -3.20
CA GLU A 293 4.41 5.62 -4.12
C GLU A 293 4.85 6.90 -3.41
N GLY A 294 4.37 7.15 -2.20
CA GLY A 294 4.71 8.33 -1.42
C GLY A 294 6.20 8.39 -1.05
N ILE A 295 6.80 7.27 -0.65
CA ILE A 295 8.24 7.18 -0.35
C ILE A 295 9.06 7.48 -1.60
N GLN A 296 8.72 6.87 -2.73
CA GLN A 296 9.38 7.12 -4.03
C GLN A 296 9.25 8.58 -4.47
N LEU A 297 8.09 9.20 -4.28
CA LEU A 297 7.87 10.61 -4.59
C LEU A 297 8.75 11.54 -3.76
N ILE A 298 9.03 11.21 -2.50
CA ILE A 298 9.96 12.01 -1.70
C ILE A 298 11.39 11.88 -2.21
N GLU A 299 11.81 10.69 -2.65
CA GLU A 299 13.12 10.51 -3.28
C GLU A 299 13.29 11.40 -4.52
N VAL A 300 12.27 11.43 -5.37
CA VAL A 300 12.22 12.33 -6.52
C VAL A 300 12.26 13.79 -6.05
N ALA A 301 11.47 14.16 -5.04
CA ALA A 301 11.41 15.51 -4.50
C ALA A 301 12.78 15.98 -3.99
N ASN A 302 13.48 15.13 -3.23
CA ASN A 302 14.83 15.39 -2.72
C ASN A 302 15.85 15.57 -3.85
N THR A 303 15.79 14.70 -4.86
CA THR A 303 16.64 14.84 -6.06
C THR A 303 16.40 16.17 -6.76
N LYS A 304 15.14 16.57 -6.92
CA LYS A 304 14.76 17.85 -7.55
C LYS A 304 15.14 19.07 -6.70
N ALA A 305 15.06 18.98 -5.37
CA ALA A 305 15.37 20.09 -4.46
C ALA A 305 16.84 20.55 -4.55
N ASN A 306 17.74 19.64 -4.95
CA ASN A 306 19.17 19.88 -5.13
C ASN A 306 19.53 20.35 -6.55
N GLN A 307 18.59 20.34 -7.50
CA GLN A 307 18.82 20.78 -8.86
C GLN A 307 18.46 22.26 -9.03
N ASN A 308 19.32 23.02 -9.72
CA ASN A 308 19.07 24.42 -10.03
C ASN A 308 17.80 24.58 -10.88
N GLY A 309 16.90 25.48 -10.47
CA GLY A 309 15.66 25.77 -11.20
C GLY A 309 14.55 24.73 -11.05
N LYS A 310 14.71 23.72 -10.18
CA LYS A 310 13.75 22.61 -10.01
C LYS A 310 12.96 22.65 -8.70
N LEU A 311 12.95 23.81 -8.04
CA LEU A 311 12.34 23.99 -6.73
C LEU A 311 10.81 23.78 -6.74
N TYR A 312 10.11 24.23 -7.78
CA TYR A 312 8.67 24.02 -7.92
C TYR A 312 8.31 22.55 -8.22
N GLU A 313 9.15 21.84 -8.97
CA GLU A 313 9.00 20.39 -9.17
C GLU A 313 9.17 19.66 -7.83
N ALA A 314 10.20 20.02 -7.05
CA ALA A 314 10.40 19.46 -5.71
C ALA A 314 9.18 19.70 -4.80
N LEU A 315 8.66 20.94 -4.79
CA LEU A 315 7.46 21.29 -4.03
C LEU A 315 6.25 20.45 -4.45
N HIS A 316 6.06 20.27 -5.76
CA HIS A 316 4.99 19.44 -6.31
C HIS A 316 5.10 17.98 -5.83
N TYR A 317 6.28 17.37 -5.94
CA TYR A 317 6.49 15.97 -5.52
C TYR A 317 6.33 15.79 -4.00
N TYR A 318 6.79 16.74 -3.19
CA TYR A 318 6.51 16.73 -1.74
C TYR A 318 5.01 16.79 -1.43
N GLY A 319 4.26 17.62 -2.15
CA GLY A 319 2.81 17.68 -2.01
C GLY A 319 2.12 16.38 -2.42
N GLN A 320 2.56 15.76 -3.51
CA GLN A 320 2.05 14.46 -3.97
C GLN A 320 2.34 13.31 -2.99
N ALA A 321 3.51 13.32 -2.36
CA ALA A 321 3.85 12.38 -1.29
C ALA A 321 2.96 12.60 -0.06
N SER A 322 2.75 13.86 0.34
CA SER A 322 1.90 14.18 1.49
C SER A 322 0.45 13.76 1.27
N TYR A 323 -0.08 13.92 0.05
CA TYR A 323 -1.41 13.43 -0.32
C TYR A 323 -1.56 11.90 -0.16
N ARG A 324 -0.45 11.15 -0.25
CA ARG A 324 -0.39 9.70 -0.04
C ARG A 324 -0.11 9.31 1.41
N GLY A 325 -0.05 10.28 2.33
CA GLY A 325 0.19 10.03 3.75
C GLY A 325 1.67 9.79 4.10
N VAL A 326 2.59 10.20 3.23
CA VAL A 326 4.04 10.09 3.45
C VAL A 326 4.64 11.49 3.50
N ASN A 327 5.14 11.86 4.68
CA ASN A 327 5.53 13.24 4.99
C ASN A 327 7.00 13.31 5.41
N ASP A 328 7.88 13.89 4.59
CA ASP A 328 9.20 14.36 5.03
C ASP A 328 9.10 15.84 5.41
N LYS A 329 8.70 16.08 6.66
CA LYS A 329 8.47 17.45 7.16
C LYS A 329 9.71 18.32 7.01
N LYS A 330 10.91 17.79 7.19
CA LYS A 330 12.16 18.57 7.15
C LYS A 330 12.47 19.01 5.72
N GLY A 331 12.51 18.06 4.79
CA GLY A 331 12.78 18.34 3.38
C GLY A 331 11.70 19.23 2.74
N PHE A 332 10.43 18.94 3.02
CA PHE A 332 9.31 19.73 2.51
C PHE A 332 9.33 21.16 3.07
N SER A 333 9.61 21.33 4.36
CA SER A 333 9.70 22.67 4.96
C SER A 333 10.85 23.49 4.38
N ASP A 334 12.01 22.88 4.10
CA ASP A 334 13.12 23.60 3.46
C ASP A 334 12.73 24.12 2.07
N VAL A 335 12.18 23.24 1.22
CA VAL A 335 11.72 23.61 -0.12
C VAL A 335 10.62 24.67 -0.07
N ALA A 336 9.60 24.50 0.77
CA ALA A 336 8.52 25.47 0.91
C ALA A 336 9.03 26.85 1.37
N ASN A 337 9.98 26.91 2.30
CA ASN A 337 10.57 28.17 2.75
C ASN A 337 11.44 28.82 1.67
N ARG A 338 12.15 28.02 0.85
CA ARG A 338 12.92 28.54 -0.29
C ARG A 338 11.99 29.14 -1.35
N VAL A 339 10.87 28.49 -1.67
CA VAL A 339 9.85 29.03 -2.61
C VAL A 339 9.21 30.30 -2.04
N LEU A 340 8.90 30.32 -0.74
CA LEU A 340 8.36 31.52 -0.09
C LEU A 340 9.34 32.71 -0.20
N LYS A 341 10.64 32.47 0.02
CA LYS A 341 11.69 33.48 -0.16
C LYS A 341 11.82 33.94 -1.61
N GLU A 342 11.62 33.07 -2.58
CA GLU A 342 11.62 33.41 -4.01
C GLU A 342 10.43 34.32 -4.34
N GLY A 343 9.22 33.98 -3.88
CA GLY A 343 8.03 34.82 -3.98
C GLY A 343 8.26 36.23 -3.43
N GLY A 344 8.83 36.34 -2.22
CA GLY A 344 9.13 37.65 -1.61
C GLY A 344 10.21 38.47 -2.33
N LYS A 345 11.11 37.83 -3.09
CA LYS A 345 12.06 38.55 -3.97
C LYS A 345 11.38 39.06 -5.23
N ILE A 346 10.57 38.20 -5.87
CA ILE A 346 9.85 38.51 -7.11
C ILE A 346 8.80 39.57 -6.87
N GLU A 347 8.17 39.60 -5.69
CA GLU A 347 7.16 40.59 -5.31
C GLU A 347 7.62 42.03 -5.50
N LYS A 348 8.93 42.31 -5.34
CA LYS A 348 9.51 43.65 -5.51
C LYS A 348 9.55 44.12 -6.97
N SER A 349 9.57 43.19 -7.93
CA SER A 349 9.70 43.50 -9.36
C SER A 349 8.46 43.12 -10.18
N ASN A 350 7.76 42.06 -9.80
CA ASN A 350 6.57 41.55 -10.48
C ASN A 350 5.59 40.91 -9.48
N TYR A 351 4.58 41.68 -9.08
CA TYR A 351 3.60 41.24 -8.09
C TYR A 351 2.68 40.12 -8.61
N LEU A 352 2.42 40.04 -9.92
CA LEU A 352 1.57 39.00 -10.51
C LEU A 352 2.26 37.63 -10.43
N SER A 353 3.53 37.56 -10.81
CA SER A 353 4.32 36.33 -10.67
C SER A 353 4.48 35.93 -9.19
N ALA A 354 4.63 36.90 -8.27
CA ALA A 354 4.65 36.60 -6.84
C ALA A 354 3.31 36.02 -6.35
N LEU A 355 2.19 36.59 -6.79
CA LEU A 355 0.84 36.09 -6.47
C LEU A 355 0.67 34.63 -6.93
N GLU A 356 1.11 34.29 -8.14
CA GLU A 356 1.08 32.91 -8.65
C GLU A 356 1.90 31.96 -7.76
N ILE A 357 3.10 32.37 -7.34
CA ILE A 357 3.96 31.57 -6.46
C ILE A 357 3.29 31.31 -5.10
N TYR A 358 2.73 32.34 -4.47
CA TYR A 358 2.03 32.16 -3.21
C TYR A 358 0.78 31.28 -3.35
N GLN A 359 0.06 31.38 -4.47
CA GLN A 359 -1.08 30.49 -4.76
C GLN A 359 -0.64 29.04 -4.94
N ILE A 360 0.50 28.78 -5.61
CA ILE A 360 1.08 27.43 -5.72
C ILE A 360 1.38 26.88 -4.33
N LEU A 361 2.07 27.66 -3.48
CA LEU A 361 2.36 27.28 -2.10
C LEU A 361 1.05 26.93 -1.35
N TYR A 362 0.08 27.84 -1.36
CA TYR A 362 -1.17 27.68 -0.62
C TYR A 362 -1.98 26.44 -1.03
N LYS A 363 -1.96 26.08 -2.32
CA LYS A 363 -2.69 24.94 -2.89
C LYS A 363 -1.91 23.62 -2.80
N THR A 364 -0.62 23.63 -2.45
CA THR A 364 0.18 22.41 -2.38
C THR A 364 -0.35 21.51 -1.26
N PRO A 365 -0.69 20.23 -1.52
CA PRO A 365 -1.17 19.32 -0.47
C PRO A 365 -0.13 19.16 0.65
N GLY A 366 -0.59 19.07 1.90
CA GLY A 366 0.30 18.93 3.06
C GLY A 366 1.03 20.21 3.47
N ILE A 367 0.90 21.33 2.74
CA ILE A 367 1.68 22.55 3.01
C ILE A 367 1.48 23.09 4.44
N GLU A 368 0.34 22.84 5.08
CA GLU A 368 0.09 23.17 6.49
C GLU A 368 1.18 22.66 7.44
N MET A 369 1.79 21.49 7.18
CA MET A 369 2.81 20.92 8.07
C MET A 369 4.11 21.73 8.08
N THR A 370 4.32 22.58 7.07
CA THR A 370 5.52 23.41 6.90
C THR A 370 5.43 24.76 7.62
N GLY A 371 4.22 25.17 8.03
CA GLY A 371 3.97 26.52 8.57
C GLY A 371 4.02 27.65 7.55
N VAL A 372 4.16 27.35 6.25
CA VAL A 372 4.21 28.35 5.16
C VAL A 372 2.81 28.77 4.69
N LYS A 373 1.78 27.93 4.89
CA LYS A 373 0.42 28.15 4.39
C LYS A 373 -0.17 29.50 4.77
N ASP A 374 -0.07 29.87 6.04
CA ASP A 374 -0.64 31.14 6.54
C ASP A 374 0.12 32.35 6.00
N LYS A 375 1.44 32.25 5.85
CA LYS A 375 2.25 33.31 5.25
C LYS A 375 1.88 33.52 3.78
N ALA A 376 1.71 32.43 3.03
CA ALA A 376 1.26 32.49 1.65
C ALA A 376 -0.17 33.06 1.54
N LYS A 377 -1.07 32.71 2.47
CA LYS A 377 -2.44 33.22 2.52
C LYS A 377 -2.48 34.76 2.68
N VAL A 378 -1.73 35.30 3.64
CA VAL A 378 -1.63 36.76 3.84
C VAL A 378 -1.09 37.44 2.58
N ALA A 379 -0.08 36.83 1.94
CA ALA A 379 0.49 37.37 0.72
C ALA A 379 -0.48 37.38 -0.46
N ILE A 380 -1.26 36.30 -0.63
CA ILE A 380 -2.33 36.25 -1.62
C ILE A 380 -3.35 37.36 -1.38
N GLU A 381 -3.73 37.61 -0.14
CA GLU A 381 -4.76 38.58 0.21
C GLU A 381 -4.36 40.01 -0.15
N TYR A 382 -3.15 40.44 0.24
CA TYR A 382 -2.69 41.78 -0.09
C TYR A 382 -2.40 41.95 -1.59
N LEU A 383 -1.84 40.94 -2.26
CA LEU A 383 -1.55 41.02 -3.69
C LEU A 383 -2.81 40.97 -4.56
N SER A 384 -3.81 40.18 -4.17
CA SER A 384 -5.08 40.12 -4.91
C SER A 384 -5.85 41.44 -4.77
N THR A 385 -5.80 42.06 -3.59
CA THR A 385 -6.37 43.40 -3.38
C THR A 385 -5.66 44.45 -4.24
N PHE A 386 -4.33 44.38 -4.35
CA PHE A 386 -3.56 45.27 -5.24
C PHE A 386 -3.81 45.01 -6.73
N ASP A 387 -3.96 43.75 -7.14
CA ASP A 387 -4.33 43.37 -8.51
C ASP A 387 -5.71 43.94 -8.89
N ALA A 388 -6.69 43.85 -7.97
CA ALA A 388 -8.01 44.45 -8.16
C ALA A 388 -7.91 45.98 -8.37
N ALA A 389 -7.05 46.67 -7.62
CA ALA A 389 -6.78 48.10 -7.81
C ALA A 389 -6.20 48.39 -9.21
N ASN A 390 -5.18 47.60 -9.63
CA ASN A 390 -4.54 47.75 -10.94
C ASN A 390 -5.53 47.52 -12.10
N LYS A 391 -6.31 46.44 -12.04
CA LYS A 391 -7.33 46.14 -13.06
C LYS A 391 -8.35 47.26 -13.16
N LYS A 392 -8.81 47.80 -12.01
CA LYS A 392 -9.78 48.91 -11.98
C LYS A 392 -9.18 50.21 -12.53
N ALA A 393 -7.90 50.47 -12.32
CA ALA A 393 -7.23 51.67 -12.83
C ALA A 393 -7.23 51.78 -14.37
N THR A 394 -7.38 50.66 -15.09
CA THR A 394 -7.49 50.67 -16.56
C THR A 394 -8.84 51.19 -17.08
N ARG A 395 -9.85 51.35 -16.22
CA ARG A 395 -11.23 51.70 -16.59
C ARG A 395 -11.78 52.87 -15.77
N ILE A 396 -10.95 53.89 -15.54
CA ILE A 396 -11.34 55.08 -14.79
C ILE A 396 -12.22 55.98 -15.66
N ASN A 397 -13.51 56.08 -15.33
CA ASN A 397 -14.46 57.00 -15.99
C ASN A 397 -15.06 58.02 -15.02
N THR A 398 -15.04 57.74 -13.71
CA THR A 398 -15.70 58.54 -12.69
C THR A 398 -14.78 58.85 -11.50
N ILE A 399 -15.20 59.78 -10.64
CA ILE A 399 -14.51 60.08 -9.37
C ILE A 399 -14.57 58.85 -8.45
N GLU A 400 -15.70 58.14 -8.46
CA GLU A 400 -15.93 56.94 -7.68
C GLU A 400 -15.00 55.78 -8.11
N ASP A 401 -14.67 55.70 -9.40
CA ASP A 401 -13.66 54.76 -9.89
C ASP A 401 -12.28 55.06 -9.33
N LEU A 402 -11.86 56.35 -9.36
CA LEU A 402 -10.59 56.80 -8.78
C LEU A 402 -10.53 56.55 -7.27
N ALA A 403 -11.57 56.94 -6.55
CA ALA A 403 -11.71 56.72 -5.12
C ALA A 403 -11.58 55.23 -4.77
N SER A 404 -12.22 54.35 -5.55
CA SER A 404 -12.12 52.91 -5.35
C SER A 404 -10.73 52.34 -5.62
N VAL A 405 -9.98 52.88 -6.58
CA VAL A 405 -8.59 52.46 -6.82
C VAL A 405 -7.69 52.87 -5.66
N VAL A 406 -7.85 54.10 -5.13
CA VAL A 406 -7.13 54.57 -3.94
C VAL A 406 -7.47 53.70 -2.74
N GLU A 407 -8.76 53.43 -2.50
CA GLU A 407 -9.21 52.61 -1.37
C GLU A 407 -8.66 51.18 -1.44
N LEU A 408 -8.73 50.51 -2.60
CA LEU A 408 -8.16 49.17 -2.76
C LEU A 408 -6.64 49.17 -2.57
N THR A 409 -5.94 50.18 -3.07
CA THR A 409 -4.48 50.29 -2.86
C THR A 409 -4.16 50.49 -1.37
N HIS A 410 -4.93 51.31 -0.66
CA HIS A 410 -4.80 51.53 0.78
C HIS A 410 -5.06 50.22 1.56
N GLN A 411 -6.10 49.48 1.21
CA GLN A 411 -6.42 48.18 1.81
C GLN A 411 -5.28 47.17 1.60
N ALA A 412 -4.73 47.06 0.39
CA ALA A 412 -3.58 46.19 0.12
C ALA A 412 -2.37 46.56 1.01
N MET A 413 -2.10 47.86 1.17
CA MET A 413 -1.03 48.35 2.04
C MET A 413 -1.28 47.99 3.52
N ASN A 414 -2.51 48.15 4.02
CA ASN A 414 -2.87 47.78 5.39
C ASN A 414 -2.77 46.27 5.63
N LEU A 415 -3.06 45.45 4.62
CA LEU A 415 -2.88 44.00 4.65
C LEU A 415 -1.40 43.56 4.61
N GLY A 416 -0.47 44.49 4.38
CA GLY A 416 0.97 44.25 4.47
C GLY A 416 1.76 44.54 3.19
N TYR A 417 1.12 44.94 2.09
CA TYR A 417 1.81 45.20 0.82
C TYR A 417 2.52 46.56 0.80
N GLN A 418 3.62 46.68 1.53
CA GLN A 418 4.36 47.93 1.72
C GLN A 418 5.55 48.10 0.73
N GLN A 419 5.51 47.39 -0.40
CA GLN A 419 6.58 47.42 -1.40
C GLN A 419 6.57 48.74 -2.22
N ALA A 420 7.71 49.05 -2.85
CA ALA A 420 7.85 50.25 -3.69
C ALA A 420 6.78 50.39 -4.79
N PRO A 421 6.38 49.32 -5.52
CA PRO A 421 5.32 49.42 -6.52
C PRO A 421 3.97 49.88 -5.94
N ALA A 422 3.61 49.48 -4.73
CA ALA A 422 2.35 49.90 -4.10
C ALA A 422 2.35 51.38 -3.76
N LYS A 423 3.47 51.88 -3.21
CA LYS A 423 3.66 53.29 -2.86
C LYS A 423 3.66 54.18 -4.10
N GLU A 424 4.37 53.77 -5.14
CA GLU A 424 4.40 54.50 -6.41
C GLU A 424 3.02 54.50 -7.07
N PHE A 425 2.32 53.36 -7.08
CA PHE A 425 0.97 53.28 -7.61
C PHE A 425 0.00 54.18 -6.84
N MET A 426 0.04 54.14 -5.50
CA MET A 426 -0.75 55.01 -4.62
C MET A 426 -0.53 56.49 -4.93
N LYS A 427 0.74 56.90 -5.12
CA LYS A 427 1.10 58.26 -5.51
C LYS A 427 0.47 58.63 -6.85
N VAL A 428 0.67 57.83 -7.89
CA VAL A 428 0.14 58.09 -9.25
C VAL A 428 -1.38 58.26 -9.24
N VAL A 429 -2.11 57.36 -8.57
CA VAL A 429 -3.59 57.41 -8.56
C VAL A 429 -4.10 58.57 -7.72
N SER A 430 -3.42 58.92 -6.63
CA SER A 430 -3.74 60.09 -5.80
C SER A 430 -3.45 61.39 -6.54
N GLU A 431 -2.38 61.46 -7.33
CA GLU A 431 -2.05 62.63 -8.15
C GLU A 431 -3.12 62.82 -9.23
N LYS A 432 -3.56 61.73 -9.86
CA LYS A 432 -4.65 61.78 -10.84
C LYS A 432 -5.95 62.31 -10.21
N MET A 433 -6.32 61.84 -9.01
CA MET A 433 -7.48 62.35 -8.27
C MET A 433 -7.34 63.85 -7.94
N LEU A 434 -6.15 64.30 -7.54
CA LEU A 434 -5.87 65.73 -7.28
C LEU A 434 -6.05 66.56 -8.55
N GLN A 435 -5.52 66.10 -9.69
CA GLN A 435 -5.65 66.81 -10.98
C GLN A 435 -7.09 66.80 -11.49
N THR A 436 -7.82 65.70 -11.31
CA THR A 436 -9.26 65.64 -11.60
C THR A 436 -10.03 66.67 -10.78
N GLY A 437 -9.75 66.80 -9.48
CA GLY A 437 -10.33 67.83 -8.62
C GLY A 437 -10.04 69.25 -9.10
N LYS A 438 -8.78 69.54 -9.48
CA LYS A 438 -8.39 70.83 -10.06
C LYS A 438 -9.12 71.12 -11.37
N GLY A 439 -9.24 70.14 -12.26
CA GLY A 439 -9.96 70.29 -13.52
C GLY A 439 -11.46 70.57 -13.33
N TYR A 440 -12.09 70.06 -12.26
CA TYR A 440 -13.46 70.43 -11.89
C TYR A 440 -13.52 71.85 -11.32
N LEU A 441 -12.56 72.23 -10.47
CA LEU A 441 -12.46 73.58 -9.91
C LEU A 441 -12.34 74.64 -11.01
N ASP A 442 -11.48 74.41 -12.01
CA ASP A 442 -11.29 75.31 -13.16
C ASP A 442 -12.56 75.47 -14.01
N LYS A 443 -13.47 74.48 -13.95
CA LYS A 443 -14.79 74.50 -14.62
C LYS A 443 -15.90 75.04 -13.73
N ASN A 444 -15.59 75.56 -12.54
CA ASN A 444 -16.54 75.99 -11.52
C ASN A 444 -17.50 74.89 -11.03
N ASP A 445 -17.13 73.62 -11.16
CA ASP A 445 -17.86 72.47 -10.60
C ASP A 445 -17.35 72.18 -9.18
N ASN A 446 -17.72 73.07 -8.25
CA ASN A 446 -17.25 73.04 -6.86
C ASN A 446 -17.63 71.72 -6.16
N ASN A 447 -18.79 71.13 -6.48
CA ASN A 447 -19.25 69.90 -5.85
C ASN A 447 -18.33 68.72 -6.18
N ASN A 448 -17.96 68.55 -7.45
CA ASN A 448 -17.06 67.46 -7.85
C ASN A 448 -15.61 67.74 -7.47
N ALA A 449 -15.17 69.01 -7.49
CA ALA A 449 -13.87 69.41 -6.95
C ALA A 449 -13.76 69.09 -5.45
N TYR A 450 -14.79 69.43 -4.67
CA TYR A 450 -14.88 69.12 -3.24
C TYR A 450 -14.72 67.63 -2.98
N LYS A 451 -15.48 66.76 -3.69
CA LYS A 451 -15.41 65.30 -3.55
C LYS A 451 -13.99 64.77 -3.74
N CYS A 452 -13.27 65.25 -4.77
CA CYS A 452 -11.90 64.83 -5.03
C CYS A 452 -10.94 65.21 -3.90
N PHE A 453 -10.98 66.48 -3.47
CA PHE A 453 -10.05 66.98 -2.44
C PHE A 453 -10.38 66.41 -1.05
N GLU A 454 -11.66 66.38 -0.65
CA GLU A 454 -12.10 65.81 0.62
C GLU A 454 -11.61 64.37 0.75
N PHE A 455 -11.84 63.55 -0.28
CA PHE A 455 -11.46 62.14 -0.29
C PHE A 455 -9.96 61.93 0.00
N LEU A 456 -9.08 62.68 -0.68
CA LEU A 456 -7.62 62.59 -0.48
C LEU A 456 -7.18 63.00 0.93
N THR A 457 -7.96 63.85 1.60
CA THR A 457 -7.65 64.40 2.92
C THR A 457 -8.27 63.62 4.08
N ARG A 458 -9.00 62.54 3.81
CA ARG A 458 -9.61 61.70 4.86
C ARG A 458 -8.57 61.13 5.82
N PRO A 459 -8.79 61.16 7.15
CA PRO A 459 -7.78 60.72 8.14
C PRO A 459 -7.21 59.32 7.89
N GLN A 460 -8.03 58.38 7.41
CA GLN A 460 -7.62 56.99 7.15
C GLN A 460 -6.45 56.87 6.16
N TYR A 461 -6.27 57.82 5.24
CA TYR A 461 -5.20 57.77 4.24
C TYR A 461 -3.91 58.50 4.66
N ALA A 462 -3.84 59.02 5.88
CA ALA A 462 -2.72 59.87 6.33
C ALA A 462 -1.35 59.17 6.28
N THR A 463 -1.31 57.84 6.38
CA THR A 463 -0.09 57.04 6.37
C THR A 463 0.23 56.41 5.01
N THR A 464 -0.71 56.47 4.05
CA THR A 464 -0.55 55.82 2.74
C THR A 464 -0.44 56.81 1.58
N ILE A 465 -1.11 57.96 1.66
CA ILE A 465 -0.98 59.03 0.66
C ILE A 465 0.18 59.94 1.06
N ASP A 466 0.99 60.32 0.07
CA ASP A 466 2.10 61.25 0.24
C ASP A 466 1.66 62.56 0.92
N GLY A 467 2.45 63.01 1.90
CA GLY A 467 2.12 64.16 2.74
C GLY A 467 2.01 65.46 1.96
N GLU A 468 2.86 65.69 0.95
CA GLU A 468 2.79 66.91 0.14
C GLU A 468 1.55 66.92 -0.75
N LEU A 469 1.20 65.77 -1.33
CA LEU A 469 -0.01 65.62 -2.13
C LEU A 469 -1.25 65.91 -1.30
N ARG A 470 -1.28 65.34 -0.09
CA ARG A 470 -2.36 65.53 0.87
C ARG A 470 -2.47 66.99 1.31
N GLN A 471 -1.36 67.67 1.56
CA GLN A 471 -1.34 69.10 1.88
C GLN A 471 -1.90 69.95 0.73
N LYS A 472 -1.50 69.68 -0.53
CA LYS A 472 -2.06 70.34 -1.72
C LYS A 472 -3.56 70.08 -1.86
N ALA A 473 -4.05 68.89 -1.52
CA ALA A 473 -5.47 68.61 -1.50
C ALA A 473 -6.21 69.42 -0.43
N MET A 474 -5.65 69.53 0.80
CA MET A 474 -6.23 70.36 1.87
C MET A 474 -6.34 71.83 1.48
N GLU A 475 -5.29 72.40 0.90
CA GLU A 475 -5.30 73.80 0.44
C GLU A 475 -6.39 74.08 -0.59
N ASN A 476 -6.60 73.15 -1.54
CA ASN A 476 -7.67 73.30 -2.53
C ASN A 476 -9.06 73.01 -1.94
N LEU A 477 -9.17 72.12 -0.96
CA LEU A 477 -10.41 71.88 -0.22
C LEU A 477 -10.88 73.15 0.51
N GLU A 478 -9.98 73.87 1.17
CA GLU A 478 -10.31 75.13 1.84
C GLU A 478 -10.71 76.24 0.85
N LYS A 479 -10.07 76.30 -0.33
CA LYS A 479 -10.49 77.22 -1.40
C LYS A 479 -11.92 76.95 -1.86
N VAL A 480 -12.28 75.67 -2.08
CA VAL A 480 -13.64 75.30 -2.50
C VAL A 480 -14.66 75.71 -1.42
N LYS A 481 -14.39 75.41 -0.14
CA LYS A 481 -15.27 75.81 0.98
C LYS A 481 -15.45 77.33 1.06
N ALA A 482 -14.39 78.10 0.87
CA ALA A 482 -14.46 79.56 0.90
C ALA A 482 -15.30 80.13 -0.26
N MET A 483 -15.20 79.54 -1.45
CA MET A 483 -16.01 79.93 -2.61
C MET A 483 -17.50 79.58 -2.43
N ASP A 484 -17.80 78.45 -1.81
CA ASP A 484 -19.19 78.06 -1.51
C ASP A 484 -19.80 78.91 -0.39
N ALA A 485 -18.99 79.42 0.55
CA ALA A 485 -19.44 80.37 1.57
C ALA A 485 -19.68 81.81 1.04
N GLN A 486 -19.19 82.12 -0.17
CA GLN A 486 -19.38 83.42 -0.85
C GLN A 486 -20.60 83.42 -1.80
N LYS A 487 -21.16 82.25 -2.12
CA LYS A 487 -22.43 82.11 -2.84
C LYS A 487 -23.59 82.23 -1.87
#